data_AF-A0A8J7GM52-F1
#
_entry.id   AF-A0A8J7GM52-F1
#
_cell.length_a   1.000
_cell.length_b   1.000
_cell.length_c   1.000
_cell.angle_alpha   90.00
_cell.angle_beta   90.00
_cell.angle_gamma   90.00
#
_symmetry.space_group_name_H-M   'P 1'
#
loop_
_entity.id
_entity.type
_entity.pdbx_description
1 polymer ?
#
loop_
_entity_poly.entity_id
_entity_poly.type
_entity_poly.pdbx_seq_one_letter_code
_entity_poly.pdbx_strand_id
1 'polypeptide(L)'
;GKRVPNLHHLDGLYPLFYTKEPGSLAEPLYLDVMTALAEAFSRGERATLPRTIGGRYGLSSKEFTPQCVQAIFNELAFTNPRPFFTVGIYDDVTHLSLPLPERHFPSNAGLEALFYGLGSDGTVSATKNAIKIVGSSTPMFVQGYFVYDSKKAGSLTVSHMRVGPHPINSAYLIDQADFVACHQWQFIEKYAMVERLKPGGIFLINNPYSADDLWHRLPQEVQAGLSQRQARVYCINAAKIARECQLGAHINTVMQMAFFHLSQILPGDAAVEKLRSAIEKSYGSKGEELVARNWKALEATLTALESVALAAVNPESPQRPPWYPTPRRTSLKR
;
A
#
# COMPACT_ATOMS: atom_id res chain seq x y z
N GLY A 1 10.21 -29.67 5.91
CA GLY A 1 10.03 -30.17 4.53
C GLY A 1 8.58 -30.09 4.15
N LYS A 2 8.21 -29.16 3.26
CA LYS A 2 6.89 -29.19 2.61
C LYS A 2 7.01 -30.15 1.42
N ARG A 3 6.14 -31.17 1.34
CA ARG A 3 6.12 -32.11 0.20
C ARG A 3 5.87 -31.31 -1.07
N VAL A 4 6.74 -31.49 -2.06
CA VAL A 4 6.47 -31.04 -3.44
C VAL A 4 5.19 -31.78 -3.88
N PRO A 5 4.18 -31.10 -4.47
CA PRO A 5 2.99 -31.78 -4.98
C PRO A 5 3.37 -32.86 -5.98
N ASN A 6 2.60 -33.95 -6.02
CA ASN A 6 2.86 -35.03 -6.96
C ASN A 6 2.56 -34.54 -8.39
N LEU A 7 3.60 -34.29 -9.20
CA LEU A 7 3.50 -33.59 -10.50
C LEU A 7 2.99 -34.49 -11.65
N HIS A 8 2.66 -35.76 -11.40
CA HIS A 8 2.29 -36.73 -12.44
C HIS A 8 0.99 -36.40 -13.19
N HIS A 9 0.11 -35.57 -12.62
CA HIS A 9 -1.20 -35.22 -13.21
C HIS A 9 -1.28 -33.79 -13.74
N LEU A 10 -0.15 -33.10 -13.95
CA LEU A 10 -0.16 -31.73 -14.47
C LEU A 10 -0.30 -31.70 -16.00
N ASP A 11 -1.37 -31.06 -16.47
CA ASP A 11 -1.64 -30.82 -17.90
C ASP A 11 -1.00 -29.52 -18.43
N GLY A 12 -0.63 -28.60 -17.53
CA GLY A 12 -0.01 -27.32 -17.89
C GLY A 12 0.88 -26.73 -16.79
N LEU A 13 1.92 -26.00 -17.20
CA LEU A 13 2.88 -25.32 -16.32
C LEU A 13 3.27 -23.94 -16.85
N TYR A 14 3.65 -23.02 -15.96
CA TYR A 14 4.05 -21.66 -16.32
C TYR A 14 5.21 -21.15 -15.45
N PRO A 15 6.46 -21.29 -15.92
CA PRO A 15 7.60 -20.65 -15.28
C PRO A 15 7.51 -19.12 -15.37
N LEU A 16 7.74 -18.43 -14.25
CA LEU A 16 7.73 -16.97 -14.16
C LEU A 16 9.12 -16.40 -13.88
N PHE A 17 9.48 -15.33 -14.58
CA PHE A 17 10.83 -14.73 -14.56
C PHE A 17 10.85 -13.32 -14.01
N TYR A 18 11.73 -13.12 -13.04
CA TYR A 18 12.13 -11.80 -12.56
C TYR A 18 13.40 -11.29 -13.29
N THR A 19 13.56 -11.63 -14.58
CA THR A 19 14.69 -11.20 -15.42
C THR A 19 14.27 -11.13 -16.90
N LYS A 20 15.13 -10.52 -17.73
CA LYS A 20 15.01 -10.51 -19.19
C LYS A 20 16.40 -10.71 -19.78
N GLU A 21 16.57 -11.74 -20.60
CA GLU A 21 17.81 -11.99 -21.36
C GLU A 21 17.58 -11.67 -22.85
N PRO A 22 17.98 -10.48 -23.34
CA PRO A 22 17.72 -10.11 -24.73
C PRO A 22 18.43 -11.03 -25.72
N GLY A 23 17.67 -11.63 -26.64
CA GLY A 23 18.21 -12.50 -27.68
C GLY A 23 18.37 -13.97 -27.27
N SER A 24 18.05 -14.34 -26.02
CA SER A 24 17.98 -15.75 -25.61
C SER A 24 16.76 -16.42 -26.23
N LEU A 25 16.81 -17.76 -26.33
CA LEU A 25 15.66 -18.56 -26.78
C LEU A 25 14.49 -18.51 -25.79
N ALA A 26 14.81 -18.47 -24.50
CA ALA A 26 13.89 -18.33 -23.40
C ALA A 26 14.65 -17.93 -22.13
N GLU A 27 13.91 -17.62 -21.07
CA GLU A 27 14.50 -17.20 -19.80
C GLU A 27 14.96 -18.42 -18.95
N PRO A 28 15.91 -18.26 -18.00
CA PRO A 28 16.65 -19.38 -17.40
C PRO A 28 15.82 -20.53 -16.79
N LEU A 29 14.98 -20.24 -15.77
CA LEU A 29 14.01 -21.19 -15.21
C LEU A 29 13.04 -21.83 -16.25
N TYR A 30 12.80 -21.25 -17.43
CA TYR A 30 11.94 -21.85 -18.45
C TYR A 30 12.72 -22.96 -19.12
N LEU A 31 13.99 -22.69 -19.44
CA LEU A 31 14.93 -23.67 -19.97
C LEU A 31 15.14 -24.80 -18.97
N ASP A 32 15.33 -24.50 -17.69
CA ASP A 32 15.50 -25.52 -16.64
C ASP A 32 14.26 -26.43 -16.54
N VAL A 33 13.07 -25.83 -16.48
CA VAL A 33 11.81 -26.57 -16.40
C VAL A 33 11.57 -27.41 -17.65
N MET A 34 11.76 -26.83 -18.84
CA MET A 34 11.56 -27.54 -20.09
C MET A 34 12.57 -28.67 -20.26
N THR A 35 13.82 -28.47 -19.86
CA THR A 35 14.86 -29.50 -19.88
C THR A 35 14.47 -30.65 -18.95
N ALA A 36 14.10 -30.35 -17.70
CA ALA A 36 13.68 -31.37 -16.74
C ALA A 36 12.44 -32.16 -17.20
N LEU A 37 11.45 -31.47 -17.79
CA LEU A 37 10.24 -32.11 -18.34
C LEU A 37 10.57 -32.99 -19.56
N ALA A 38 11.45 -32.53 -20.45
CA ALA A 38 11.88 -33.29 -21.62
C ALA A 38 12.71 -34.52 -21.24
N GLU A 39 13.63 -34.40 -20.27
CA GLU A 39 14.40 -35.53 -19.74
C GLU A 39 13.49 -36.58 -19.10
N ALA A 40 12.55 -36.17 -18.25
CA ALA A 40 11.60 -37.09 -17.60
C ALA A 40 10.71 -37.82 -18.60
N PHE A 41 10.24 -37.12 -19.64
CA PHE A 41 9.49 -37.73 -20.74
C PHE A 41 10.36 -38.72 -21.52
N SER A 42 11.59 -38.34 -21.87
CA SER A 42 12.53 -39.21 -22.61
C SER A 42 12.92 -40.47 -21.84
N ARG A 43 12.98 -40.41 -20.50
CA ARG A 43 13.24 -41.58 -19.63
C ARG A 43 11.99 -42.44 -19.36
N GLY A 44 10.82 -42.03 -19.85
CA GLY A 44 9.56 -42.72 -19.59
C GLY A 44 9.01 -42.54 -18.17
N GLU A 45 9.58 -41.62 -17.38
CA GLU A 45 9.09 -41.26 -16.03
C GLU A 45 7.77 -40.46 -16.11
N ARG A 46 7.47 -39.91 -17.30
CA ARG A 46 6.20 -39.25 -17.62
C ARG A 46 5.65 -39.75 -18.95
N ALA A 47 4.33 -39.92 -19.01
CA ALA A 47 3.63 -40.35 -20.21
C ALA A 47 3.44 -39.23 -21.25
N THR A 48 3.48 -37.96 -20.84
CA THR A 48 3.27 -36.80 -21.72
C THR A 48 4.18 -35.64 -21.33
N LEU A 49 4.48 -34.80 -22.32
CA LEU A 49 5.09 -33.49 -22.11
C LEU A 49 3.97 -32.46 -21.85
N PRO A 50 3.88 -31.86 -20.64
CA PRO A 50 2.86 -30.87 -20.34
C PRO A 50 3.00 -29.64 -21.23
N ARG A 51 1.89 -28.94 -21.43
CA ARG A 51 1.94 -27.62 -22.07
C ARG A 51 2.68 -26.64 -21.16
N THR A 52 3.70 -25.98 -21.69
CA THR A 52 4.49 -25.00 -20.92
C THR A 52 4.53 -23.66 -21.65
N ILE A 53 4.25 -22.57 -20.93
CA ILE A 53 4.40 -21.20 -21.41
C ILE A 53 5.32 -20.41 -20.47
N GLY A 54 6.07 -19.43 -20.97
CA GLY A 54 7.00 -18.62 -20.19
C GLY A 54 6.54 -17.17 -20.00
N GLY A 55 6.65 -16.65 -18.78
CA GLY A 55 6.18 -15.29 -18.47
C GLY A 55 7.20 -14.41 -17.77
N ARG A 56 7.44 -13.19 -18.25
CA ARG A 56 8.22 -12.18 -17.50
C ARG A 56 7.32 -11.32 -16.64
N TYR A 57 7.74 -11.07 -15.40
CA TYR A 57 7.02 -10.23 -14.44
C TYR A 57 8.00 -9.44 -13.56
N GLY A 58 7.49 -8.43 -12.86
CA GLY A 58 8.18 -7.85 -11.70
C GLY A 58 9.47 -7.06 -11.95
N LEU A 59 9.97 -6.96 -13.18
CA LEU A 59 11.23 -6.27 -13.48
C LEU A 59 11.30 -4.88 -12.84
N SER A 60 12.41 -4.61 -12.15
CA SER A 60 12.63 -3.36 -11.41
C SER A 60 11.55 -3.06 -10.36
N SER A 61 11.10 -4.10 -9.64
CA SER A 61 10.05 -4.00 -8.61
C SER A 61 8.71 -3.55 -9.17
N LYS A 62 8.43 -3.88 -10.44
CA LYS A 62 7.10 -3.68 -11.02
C LYS A 62 6.09 -4.52 -10.23
N GLU A 63 4.92 -3.96 -9.98
CA GLU A 63 3.87 -4.66 -9.21
C GLU A 63 3.48 -6.01 -9.86
N PHE A 64 3.27 -7.00 -9.00
CA PHE A 64 2.77 -8.32 -9.34
C PHE A 64 1.59 -8.67 -8.41
N THR A 65 0.41 -8.20 -8.79
CA THR A 65 -0.82 -8.32 -8.01
C THR A 65 -1.51 -9.67 -8.25
N PRO A 66 -2.54 -10.02 -7.45
CA PRO A 66 -3.40 -11.17 -7.75
C PRO A 66 -4.05 -11.12 -9.15
N GLN A 67 -4.28 -9.93 -9.72
CA GLN A 67 -4.79 -9.79 -11.08
C GLN A 67 -3.77 -10.27 -12.12
N CYS A 68 -2.48 -10.02 -11.90
CA CYS A 68 -1.41 -10.56 -12.74
C CYS A 68 -1.43 -12.10 -12.72
N VAL A 69 -1.60 -12.69 -11.53
CA VAL A 69 -1.70 -14.15 -11.37
C VAL A 69 -2.93 -14.69 -12.10
N GLN A 70 -4.09 -14.04 -11.95
CA GLN A 70 -5.31 -14.44 -12.66
C GLN A 70 -5.16 -14.34 -14.18
N ALA A 71 -4.50 -13.29 -14.68
CA ALA A 71 -4.24 -13.12 -16.12
C ALA A 71 -3.42 -14.29 -16.68
N ILE A 72 -2.43 -14.78 -15.92
CA ILE A 72 -1.62 -15.95 -16.31
C ILE A 72 -2.47 -17.23 -16.37
N PHE A 73 -3.33 -17.45 -15.36
CA PHE A 73 -4.24 -18.60 -15.37
C PHE A 73 -5.26 -18.53 -16.51
N ASN A 74 -5.78 -17.33 -16.81
CA ASN A 74 -6.68 -17.12 -17.94
C ASN A 74 -5.97 -17.43 -19.27
N GLU A 75 -4.70 -17.04 -19.41
CA GLU A 75 -3.92 -17.35 -20.60
C GLU A 75 -3.78 -18.85 -20.80
N LEU A 76 -3.41 -19.60 -19.76
CA LEU A 76 -3.26 -21.06 -19.81
C LEU A 76 -4.55 -21.79 -20.19
N ALA A 77 -5.70 -21.21 -19.90
CA ALA A 77 -7.00 -21.80 -20.22
C ALA A 77 -7.34 -21.72 -21.72
N PHE A 78 -6.62 -20.92 -22.51
CA PHE A 78 -6.83 -20.90 -23.96
C PHE A 78 -6.41 -22.22 -24.62
N THR A 79 -7.09 -22.56 -25.71
CA THR A 79 -6.72 -23.72 -26.53
C THR A 79 -5.32 -23.57 -27.13
N ASN A 80 -4.93 -22.35 -27.50
CA ASN A 80 -3.61 -21.97 -27.98
C ASN A 80 -3.08 -20.73 -27.23
N PRO A 81 -2.48 -20.89 -26.04
CA PRO A 81 -1.93 -19.77 -25.28
C PRO A 81 -0.68 -19.19 -25.94
N ARG A 82 -0.36 -17.94 -25.63
CA ARG A 82 0.93 -17.35 -26.03
C ARG A 82 2.08 -18.16 -25.41
N PRO A 83 3.09 -18.57 -26.20
CA PRO A 83 4.24 -19.31 -25.68
C PRO A 83 5.07 -18.46 -24.72
N PHE A 84 5.17 -17.15 -24.99
CA PHE A 84 5.84 -16.18 -24.14
C PHE A 84 5.00 -14.94 -23.93
N PHE A 85 4.98 -14.43 -22.71
CA PHE A 85 4.21 -13.23 -22.36
C PHE A 85 4.94 -12.32 -21.36
N THR A 86 4.42 -11.11 -21.19
CA THR A 86 4.74 -10.21 -20.07
C THR A 86 3.47 -9.93 -19.28
N VAL A 87 3.60 -9.62 -17.99
CA VAL A 87 2.43 -9.28 -17.16
C VAL A 87 2.75 -8.10 -16.24
N GLY A 88 1.76 -7.24 -16.02
CA GLY A 88 1.90 -6.01 -15.21
C GLY A 88 2.37 -4.79 -16.00
N ILE A 89 2.54 -4.89 -17.32
CA ILE A 89 2.83 -3.75 -18.22
C ILE A 89 1.80 -3.71 -19.35
N TYR A 90 1.72 -2.58 -20.04
CA TYR A 90 1.06 -2.46 -21.34
C TYR A 90 2.16 -2.39 -22.40
N ASP A 91 2.21 -3.41 -23.26
CA ASP A 91 3.19 -3.52 -24.35
C ASP A 91 2.45 -3.39 -25.68
N ASP A 92 2.43 -2.18 -26.23
CA ASP A 92 1.82 -1.81 -27.50
C ASP A 92 2.76 -1.94 -28.71
N VAL A 93 3.98 -2.44 -28.49
CA VAL A 93 4.98 -2.64 -29.56
C VAL A 93 5.09 -4.10 -29.94
N THR A 94 5.33 -4.98 -28.96
CA THR A 94 5.46 -6.42 -29.21
C THR A 94 4.22 -7.23 -28.84
N HIS A 95 3.22 -6.58 -28.23
CA HIS A 95 1.93 -7.18 -27.88
C HIS A 95 2.03 -8.47 -27.04
N LEU A 96 3.08 -8.57 -26.22
CA LEU A 96 3.30 -9.72 -25.34
C LEU A 96 2.58 -9.58 -23.99
N SER A 97 2.10 -8.37 -23.65
CA SER A 97 1.46 -8.12 -22.37
C SER A 97 0.10 -8.80 -22.25
N LEU A 98 -0.11 -9.55 -21.17
CA LEU A 98 -1.43 -10.11 -20.84
C LEU A 98 -2.38 -9.00 -20.33
N PRO A 99 -3.65 -8.99 -20.78
CA PRO A 99 -4.65 -8.10 -20.24
C PRO A 99 -4.97 -8.47 -18.78
N LEU A 100 -4.98 -7.47 -17.90
CA LEU A 100 -5.36 -7.68 -16.51
C LEU A 100 -6.89 -7.67 -16.36
N PRO A 101 -7.48 -8.61 -15.61
CA PRO A 101 -8.92 -8.59 -15.35
C PRO A 101 -9.29 -7.40 -14.47
N GLU A 102 -10.45 -6.79 -14.72
CA GLU A 102 -11.00 -5.69 -13.89
C GLU A 102 -11.41 -6.14 -12.47
N ARG A 103 -11.49 -7.46 -12.24
CA ARG A 103 -11.87 -8.03 -10.96
C ARG A 103 -10.91 -7.59 -9.85
N HIS A 104 -11.48 -7.12 -8.74
CA HIS A 104 -10.74 -6.89 -7.50
C HIS A 104 -10.63 -8.18 -6.69
N PHE A 105 -9.46 -8.41 -6.10
CA PHE A 105 -9.19 -9.55 -5.24
C PHE A 105 -9.02 -9.05 -3.79
N PRO A 106 -10.01 -9.27 -2.92
CA PRO A 106 -9.94 -8.77 -1.56
C PRO A 106 -8.80 -9.45 -0.79
N SER A 107 -8.14 -8.67 0.05
CA SER A 107 -7.16 -9.15 1.02
C SER A 107 -7.87 -9.86 2.17
N ASN A 108 -7.26 -10.91 2.73
CA ASN A 108 -7.72 -11.55 3.95
C ASN A 108 -7.26 -10.82 5.23
N ALA A 109 -6.64 -9.64 5.09
CA ALA A 109 -6.28 -8.79 6.21
C ALA A 109 -7.56 -8.22 6.87
N GLY A 110 -7.57 -8.14 8.20
CA GLY A 110 -8.66 -7.48 8.94
C GLY A 110 -8.59 -5.96 8.87
N LEU A 111 -7.42 -5.38 8.60
CA LEU A 111 -7.22 -3.96 8.37
C LEU A 111 -6.13 -3.75 7.31
N GLU A 112 -6.42 -2.92 6.32
CA GLU A 112 -5.46 -2.38 5.36
C GLU A 112 -5.41 -0.85 5.49
N ALA A 113 -4.23 -0.31 5.81
CA ALA A 113 -4.03 1.11 6.06
C ALA A 113 -2.95 1.72 5.16
N LEU A 114 -3.22 2.92 4.67
CA LEU A 114 -2.32 3.72 3.85
C LEU A 114 -2.00 5.04 4.56
N PHE A 115 -0.71 5.35 4.70
CA PHE A 115 -0.26 6.61 5.28
C PHE A 115 0.59 7.36 4.28
N TYR A 116 0.12 8.53 3.89
CA TYR A 116 0.82 9.41 2.97
C TYR A 116 1.48 10.54 3.75
N GLY A 117 2.81 10.52 3.75
CA GLY A 117 3.64 11.48 4.45
C GLY A 117 4.72 12.07 3.56
N LEU A 118 5.39 13.09 4.07
CA LEU A 118 6.57 13.70 3.47
C LEU A 118 7.84 13.01 3.96
N GLY A 119 8.83 12.87 3.09
CA GLY A 119 10.18 12.53 3.51
C GLY A 119 10.65 13.46 4.64
N SER A 120 10.98 12.86 5.78
CA SER A 120 11.41 13.51 7.04
C SER A 120 10.31 14.04 7.98
N ASP A 121 9.02 13.80 7.72
CA ASP A 121 7.95 14.20 8.67
C ASP A 121 7.67 13.19 9.79
N GLY A 122 8.34 12.03 9.76
CA GLY A 122 8.22 10.97 10.77
C GLY A 122 7.12 9.95 10.51
N THR A 123 6.35 10.06 9.42
CA THR A 123 5.25 9.14 9.07
C THR A 123 5.68 7.68 8.97
N VAL A 124 6.77 7.42 8.23
CA VAL A 124 7.32 6.06 8.07
C VAL A 124 7.76 5.49 9.42
N SER A 125 8.41 6.30 10.25
CA SER A 125 8.88 5.88 11.58
C SER A 125 7.72 5.59 12.52
N ALA A 126 6.68 6.44 12.52
CA ALA A 126 5.45 6.21 13.28
C ALA A 126 4.72 4.94 12.81
N THR A 127 4.66 4.69 11.51
CA THR A 127 4.02 3.47 10.97
C THR A 127 4.81 2.22 11.35
N LYS A 128 6.16 2.25 11.28
CA LYS A 128 7.01 1.17 11.79
C LYS A 128 6.79 0.92 13.29
N ASN A 129 6.61 1.99 14.07
CA ASN A 129 6.31 1.87 15.49
C ASN A 129 4.92 1.27 15.72
N ALA A 130 3.90 1.72 14.97
CA ALA A 130 2.56 1.15 15.04
C ALA A 130 2.56 -0.36 14.73
N ILE A 131 3.31 -0.79 13.71
CA ILE A 131 3.51 -2.20 13.40
C ILE A 131 4.10 -2.98 14.58
N LYS A 132 5.16 -2.44 15.22
CA LYS A 132 5.78 -3.07 16.39
C LYS A 132 4.83 -3.14 17.58
N ILE A 133 4.07 -2.08 17.85
CA ILE A 133 3.10 -2.04 18.94
C ILE A 133 2.04 -3.11 18.72
N VAL A 134 1.43 -3.15 17.53
CA VAL A 134 0.37 -4.12 17.22
C VAL A 134 0.91 -5.55 17.27
N GLY A 135 2.06 -5.82 16.65
CA GLY A 135 2.64 -7.17 16.61
C GLY A 135 3.20 -7.66 17.94
N SER A 136 3.49 -6.77 18.90
CA SER A 136 3.91 -7.16 20.26
C SER A 136 2.78 -7.16 21.30
N SER A 137 1.67 -6.49 20.99
CA SER A 137 0.54 -6.33 21.94
C SER A 137 -0.68 -7.17 21.58
N THR A 138 -0.69 -7.83 20.42
CA THR A 138 -1.82 -8.61 19.92
C THR A 138 -1.33 -9.91 19.29
N PRO A 139 -2.17 -10.95 19.20
CA PRO A 139 -1.84 -12.18 18.46
C PRO A 139 -1.93 -12.00 16.93
N MET A 140 -2.20 -10.79 16.44
CA MET A 140 -2.40 -10.53 15.01
C MET A 140 -1.07 -10.51 14.25
N PHE A 141 -1.13 -10.97 13.01
CA PHE A 141 -0.04 -10.80 12.06
C PHE A 141 -0.05 -9.38 11.52
N VAL A 142 1.13 -8.80 11.35
CA VAL A 142 1.30 -7.43 10.86
C VAL A 142 2.31 -7.43 9.72
N GLN A 143 2.01 -6.68 8.67
CA GLN A 143 2.89 -6.46 7.52
C GLN A 143 3.06 -4.96 7.29
N GLY A 144 4.29 -4.53 6.96
CA GLY A 144 4.58 -3.18 6.54
C GLY A 144 5.42 -3.13 5.27
N TYR A 145 5.05 -2.29 4.32
CA TYR A 145 5.84 -1.96 3.14
C TYR A 145 5.87 -0.44 2.93
N PHE A 146 7.03 0.11 2.56
CA PHE A 146 7.23 1.56 2.50
C PHE A 146 7.72 1.96 1.12
N VAL A 147 6.89 2.73 0.42
CA VAL A 147 7.23 3.31 -0.88
C VAL A 147 7.86 4.68 -0.65
N TYR A 148 9.06 4.85 -1.18
CA TYR A 148 9.80 6.12 -1.17
C TYR A 148 9.94 6.62 -2.60
N ASP A 149 9.85 7.93 -2.79
CA ASP A 149 10.32 8.55 -4.03
C ASP A 149 11.86 8.55 -4.08
N SER A 150 12.39 8.59 -5.29
CA SER A 150 13.80 8.70 -5.65
C SER A 150 14.54 9.89 -5.01
N LYS A 151 13.83 10.95 -4.62
CA LYS A 151 14.42 12.15 -4.02
C LYS A 151 14.72 11.93 -2.53
N LYS A 152 15.94 12.30 -2.11
CA LYS A 152 16.45 12.12 -0.73
C LYS A 152 15.65 12.82 0.36
N ALA A 153 14.93 13.91 0.07
CA ALA A 153 14.14 14.65 1.06
C ALA A 153 12.97 15.39 0.40
N GLY A 154 11.91 15.68 1.16
CA GLY A 154 10.78 16.51 0.72
C GLY A 154 9.87 15.85 -0.33
N SER A 155 9.96 14.54 -0.48
CA SER A 155 9.22 13.77 -1.48
C SER A 155 8.13 12.91 -0.83
N LEU A 156 7.21 12.39 -1.65
CA LEU A 156 6.11 11.56 -1.15
C LEU A 156 6.65 10.25 -0.57
N THR A 157 6.10 9.87 0.57
CA THR A 157 6.21 8.51 1.12
C THR A 157 4.83 7.93 1.28
N VAL A 158 4.66 6.66 0.90
CA VAL A 158 3.41 5.91 1.12
C VAL A 158 3.74 4.68 1.94
N SER A 159 3.23 4.63 3.16
CA SER A 159 3.37 3.46 4.03
C SER A 159 2.14 2.59 3.89
N HIS A 160 2.35 1.33 3.54
CA HIS A 160 1.33 0.30 3.45
C HIS A 160 1.41 -0.58 4.69
N MET A 161 0.31 -0.70 5.41
CA MET A 161 0.21 -1.52 6.61
C MET A 161 -0.96 -2.48 6.48
N ARG A 162 -0.73 -3.76 6.77
CA ARG A 162 -1.80 -4.77 6.88
C ARG A 162 -1.75 -5.42 8.25
N VAL A 163 -2.92 -5.69 8.80
CA VAL A 163 -3.07 -6.41 10.06
C VAL A 163 -4.18 -7.45 9.91
N GLY A 164 -3.99 -8.65 10.45
CA GLY A 164 -5.03 -9.67 10.41
C GLY A 164 -4.77 -10.87 11.31
N PRO A 165 -5.78 -11.73 11.52
CA PRO A 165 -5.67 -12.91 12.37
C PRO A 165 -4.88 -14.07 11.72
N HIS A 166 -4.55 -13.97 10.43
CA HIS A 166 -3.87 -15.01 9.66
C HIS A 166 -2.54 -14.50 9.07
N PRO A 167 -1.58 -15.39 8.77
CA PRO A 167 -0.35 -15.01 8.08
C PRO A 167 -0.62 -14.24 6.78
N ILE A 168 0.04 -13.09 6.64
CA ILE A 168 -0.17 -12.17 5.52
C ILE A 168 0.83 -12.50 4.40
N ASN A 169 0.35 -13.14 3.35
CA ASN A 169 1.14 -13.50 2.15
C ASN A 169 0.99 -12.47 1.01
N SER A 170 0.38 -11.32 1.28
CA SER A 170 0.13 -10.26 0.29
C SER A 170 1.41 -9.47 0.00
N ALA A 171 2.34 -10.05 -0.74
CA ALA A 171 3.61 -9.43 -1.16
C ALA A 171 3.42 -8.44 -2.34
N TYR A 172 2.38 -7.62 -2.26
CA TYR A 172 2.02 -6.58 -3.22
C TYR A 172 1.47 -5.35 -2.47
N LEU A 173 1.51 -4.19 -3.10
CA LEU A 173 0.97 -2.96 -2.56
C LEU A 173 -0.53 -3.12 -2.27
N ILE A 174 -1.01 -2.53 -1.18
CA ILE A 174 -2.45 -2.34 -0.98
C ILE A 174 -3.00 -1.64 -2.24
N ASP A 175 -4.24 -1.90 -2.64
CA ASP A 175 -4.90 -1.18 -3.74
C ASP A 175 -6.04 -0.34 -3.17
N GLN A 176 -6.94 -1.03 -2.46
CA GLN A 176 -8.05 -0.47 -1.69
C GLN A 176 -7.80 -0.65 -0.18
N ALA A 177 -8.01 0.38 0.62
CA ALA A 177 -7.69 0.42 2.05
C ALA A 177 -8.91 0.77 2.91
N ASP A 178 -8.95 0.19 4.11
CA ASP A 178 -9.96 0.48 5.14
C ASP A 178 -9.68 1.82 5.83
N PHE A 179 -8.41 2.23 5.86
CA PHE A 179 -7.95 3.46 6.47
C PHE A 179 -6.95 4.18 5.55
N VAL A 180 -7.19 5.45 5.26
CA VAL A 180 -6.27 6.30 4.49
C VAL A 180 -6.00 7.57 5.29
N ALA A 181 -4.72 7.86 5.55
CA ALA A 181 -4.29 9.08 6.20
C ALA A 181 -3.45 9.97 5.30
N CYS A 182 -3.83 11.25 5.23
CA CYS A 182 -3.12 12.32 4.56
C CYS A 182 -2.43 13.20 5.61
N HIS A 183 -1.12 13.04 5.79
CA HIS A 183 -0.38 13.76 6.83
C HIS A 183 0.07 15.17 6.40
N GLN A 184 -0.06 15.49 5.11
CA GLN A 184 0.30 16.78 4.54
C GLN A 184 -0.84 17.33 3.70
N TRP A 185 -1.41 18.47 4.09
CA TRP A 185 -2.55 19.08 3.41
C TRP A 185 -2.35 19.19 1.89
N GLN A 186 -1.16 19.63 1.43
CA GLN A 186 -0.89 19.83 0.00
C GLN A 186 -0.95 18.56 -0.86
N PHE A 187 -1.08 17.36 -0.27
CA PHE A 187 -1.19 16.11 -1.01
C PHE A 187 -2.60 15.87 -1.56
N ILE A 188 -3.62 16.49 -0.97
CA ILE A 188 -5.02 16.29 -1.35
C ILE A 188 -5.31 16.69 -2.80
N GLU A 189 -4.57 17.70 -3.28
CA GLU A 189 -4.64 18.22 -4.65
C GLU A 189 -3.77 17.44 -5.64
N LYS A 190 -2.76 16.71 -5.15
CA LYS A 190 -1.69 16.13 -5.98
C LYS A 190 -1.82 14.64 -6.20
N TYR A 191 -2.42 13.92 -5.25
CA TYR A 191 -2.42 12.46 -5.25
C TYR A 191 -3.83 11.91 -5.11
N ALA A 192 -4.11 10.86 -5.88
CA ALA A 192 -5.36 10.11 -5.86
C ALA A 192 -5.39 9.15 -4.65
N MET A 193 -5.64 9.70 -3.46
CA MET A 193 -5.65 8.96 -2.18
C MET A 193 -7.05 8.45 -1.83
N VAL A 194 -8.08 9.26 -2.12
CA VAL A 194 -9.48 8.95 -1.82
C VAL A 194 -9.97 7.77 -2.66
N GLU A 195 -9.46 7.67 -3.88
CA GLU A 195 -9.77 6.65 -4.86
C GLU A 195 -9.40 5.24 -4.35
N ARG A 196 -8.44 5.21 -3.42
CA ARG A 196 -7.90 4.01 -2.78
C ARG A 196 -8.59 3.66 -1.46
N LEU A 197 -9.60 4.44 -1.05
CA LEU A 197 -10.39 4.14 0.13
C LEU A 197 -11.53 3.19 -0.24
N LYS A 198 -11.72 2.14 0.54
CA LYS A 198 -12.89 1.25 0.45
C LYS A 198 -14.17 2.00 0.83
N PRO A 199 -15.35 1.59 0.33
CA PRO A 199 -16.62 2.10 0.81
C PRO A 199 -16.75 1.96 2.35
N GLY A 200 -17.21 3.02 3.03
CA GLY A 200 -17.32 3.09 4.50
C GLY A 200 -15.97 3.24 5.25
N GLY A 201 -14.86 3.32 4.53
CA GLY A 201 -13.52 3.46 5.07
C GLY A 201 -13.30 4.79 5.79
N ILE A 202 -12.22 4.86 6.58
CA ILE A 202 -11.84 6.04 7.34
C ILE A 202 -10.83 6.87 6.55
N PHE A 203 -11.13 8.16 6.36
CA PHE A 203 -10.20 9.12 5.79
C PHE A 203 -9.77 10.14 6.85
N LEU A 204 -8.50 10.09 7.25
CA LEU A 204 -7.91 11.03 8.23
C LEU A 204 -7.07 12.08 7.50
N ILE A 205 -7.33 13.38 7.76
CA ILE A 205 -6.57 14.46 7.14
C ILE A 205 -5.99 15.44 8.15
N ASN A 206 -4.66 15.60 8.11
CA ASN A 206 -3.96 16.67 8.80
C ASN A 206 -4.09 17.96 8.00
N ASN A 207 -4.72 18.97 8.60
CA ASN A 207 -4.97 20.25 7.94
C ASN A 207 -5.08 21.40 8.96
N PRO A 208 -4.91 22.67 8.54
CA PRO A 208 -4.96 23.80 9.45
C PRO A 208 -6.38 24.33 9.75
N TYR A 209 -7.42 23.81 9.10
CA TYR A 209 -8.79 24.32 9.13
C TYR A 209 -9.67 23.55 10.12
N SER A 210 -10.80 24.14 10.52
CA SER A 210 -11.81 23.47 11.35
C SER A 210 -12.60 22.44 10.54
N ALA A 211 -13.32 21.54 11.23
CA ALA A 211 -14.20 20.58 10.57
C ALA A 211 -15.28 21.26 9.70
N ASP A 212 -15.84 22.37 10.18
CA ASP A 212 -16.88 23.14 9.49
C ASP A 212 -16.38 23.77 8.17
N ASP A 213 -15.13 24.26 8.15
CA ASP A 213 -14.55 24.91 6.98
C ASP A 213 -13.91 23.92 6.00
N LEU A 214 -13.49 22.75 6.49
CA LEU A 214 -12.67 21.81 5.73
C LEU A 214 -13.36 21.36 4.44
N TRP A 215 -14.66 21.03 4.51
CA TRP A 215 -15.39 20.51 3.35
C TRP A 215 -15.30 21.46 2.14
N HIS A 216 -15.52 22.75 2.36
CA HIS A 216 -15.48 23.77 1.33
C HIS A 216 -14.09 23.99 0.71
N ARG A 217 -13.03 23.56 1.41
CA ARG A 217 -11.64 23.70 0.96
C ARG A 217 -11.12 22.46 0.23
N LEU A 218 -11.79 21.32 0.39
CA LEU A 218 -11.43 20.11 -0.35
C LEU A 218 -11.75 20.31 -1.84
N PRO A 219 -10.91 19.80 -2.76
CA PRO A 219 -11.24 19.81 -4.17
C PRO A 219 -12.55 19.09 -4.50
N GLN A 220 -13.26 19.52 -5.54
CA GLN A 220 -14.54 18.94 -5.95
C GLN A 220 -14.45 17.42 -6.18
N GLU A 221 -13.36 16.96 -6.80
CA GLU A 221 -13.10 15.54 -7.07
C GLU A 221 -12.90 14.74 -5.78
N VAL A 222 -12.30 15.36 -4.76
CA VAL A 222 -12.09 14.77 -3.44
C VAL A 222 -13.43 14.63 -2.72
N GLN A 223 -14.24 15.70 -2.72
CA GLN A 223 -15.59 15.68 -2.14
C GLN A 223 -16.47 14.60 -2.78
N ALA A 224 -16.46 14.54 -4.11
CA ALA A 224 -17.18 13.52 -4.88
C ALA A 224 -16.68 12.10 -4.53
N GLY A 225 -15.37 11.89 -4.51
CA GLY A 225 -14.76 10.59 -4.20
C GLY A 225 -15.08 10.10 -2.78
N LEU A 226 -15.05 11.00 -1.79
CA LEU A 226 -15.39 10.70 -0.39
C LEU A 226 -16.88 10.37 -0.24
N SER A 227 -17.74 11.14 -0.92
CA SER A 227 -19.20 10.94 -0.90
C SER A 227 -19.60 9.63 -1.56
N GLN A 228 -19.03 9.32 -2.75
CA GLN A 228 -19.27 8.07 -3.47
C GLN A 228 -18.92 6.84 -2.63
N ARG A 229 -17.89 6.96 -1.77
CA ARG A 229 -17.44 5.89 -0.88
C ARG A 229 -18.14 5.90 0.47
N GLN A 230 -19.03 6.85 0.75
CA GLN A 230 -19.63 7.00 2.08
C GLN A 230 -18.54 7.03 3.18
N ALA A 231 -17.47 7.76 2.91
CA ALA A 231 -16.28 7.79 3.76
C ALA A 231 -16.58 8.39 5.14
N ARG A 232 -15.95 7.84 6.19
CA ARG A 232 -15.93 8.47 7.51
C ARG A 232 -14.72 9.40 7.59
N VAL A 233 -14.98 10.70 7.47
CA VAL A 233 -13.92 11.71 7.36
C VAL A 233 -13.62 12.29 8.74
N TYR A 234 -12.34 12.32 9.08
CA TYR A 234 -11.85 12.94 10.31
C TYR A 234 -10.73 13.91 10.01
N CYS A 235 -10.68 14.99 10.75
CA CYS A 235 -9.67 16.02 10.61
C CYS A 235 -8.99 16.36 11.93
N ILE A 236 -7.74 16.82 11.81
CA ILE A 236 -6.95 17.29 12.95
C ILE A 236 -5.91 18.30 12.49
N ASN A 237 -5.63 19.30 13.33
CA ASN A 237 -4.51 20.22 13.12
C ASN A 237 -3.29 19.75 13.93
N ALA A 238 -2.60 18.73 13.41
CA ALA A 238 -1.49 18.11 14.12
C ALA A 238 -0.29 19.06 14.30
N ALA A 239 -0.10 20.00 13.37
CA ALA A 239 0.94 21.02 13.46
C ALA A 239 0.70 22.01 14.62
N LYS A 240 -0.56 22.40 14.87
CA LYS A 240 -0.94 23.23 16.01
C LYS A 240 -0.67 22.50 17.33
N ILE A 241 -1.13 21.26 17.44
CA ILE A 241 -0.93 20.43 18.65
C ILE A 241 0.56 20.22 18.93
N ALA A 242 1.35 19.86 17.91
CA ALA A 242 2.78 19.67 18.05
C ALA A 242 3.49 20.94 18.57
N ARG A 243 3.07 22.13 18.11
CA ARG A 243 3.60 23.41 18.57
C ARG A 243 3.23 23.71 20.03
N GLU A 244 1.97 23.52 20.40
CA GLU A 244 1.46 23.74 21.76
C GLU A 244 2.07 22.76 22.78
N CYS A 245 2.43 21.56 22.34
CA CYS A 245 3.16 20.56 23.11
C CYS A 245 4.69 20.70 23.02
N GLN A 246 5.22 21.72 22.34
CA GLN A 246 6.67 21.96 22.18
C GLN A 246 7.43 20.78 21.56
N LEU A 247 6.81 20.11 20.59
CA LEU A 247 7.39 19.01 19.78
C LEU A 247 7.95 19.50 18.44
N GLY A 248 7.95 20.81 18.18
CA GLY A 248 8.43 21.40 16.93
C GLY A 248 7.53 21.04 15.75
N ALA A 249 8.11 20.60 14.63
CA ALA A 249 7.39 20.22 13.42
C ALA A 249 6.97 18.73 13.39
N HIS A 250 7.18 17.99 14.48
CA HIS A 250 6.94 16.55 14.53
C HIS A 250 5.46 16.23 14.82
N ILE A 251 4.70 15.96 13.76
CA ILE A 251 3.28 15.57 13.83
C ILE A 251 3.06 14.08 14.07
N ASN A 252 4.13 13.29 14.06
CA ASN A 252 4.10 11.83 14.07
C ASN A 252 3.36 11.23 15.28
N THR A 253 3.59 11.74 16.49
CA THR A 253 2.91 11.28 17.72
C THR A 253 1.41 11.52 17.65
N VAL A 254 0.99 12.70 17.17
CA VAL A 254 -0.41 13.08 17.01
C VAL A 254 -1.10 12.19 15.97
N MET A 255 -0.51 12.05 14.78
CA MET A 255 -1.09 11.24 13.71
C MET A 255 -1.13 9.75 14.07
N GLN A 256 -0.13 9.25 14.81
CA GLN A 256 -0.10 7.88 15.29
C GLN A 256 -1.23 7.62 16.30
N MET A 257 -1.46 8.55 17.24
CA MET A 257 -2.55 8.43 18.21
C MET A 257 -3.92 8.47 17.52
N ALA A 258 -4.11 9.37 16.55
CA ALA A 258 -5.34 9.45 15.76
C ALA A 258 -5.60 8.15 14.99
N PHE A 259 -4.57 7.53 14.40
CA PHE A 259 -4.71 6.22 13.75
C PHE A 259 -5.18 5.13 14.72
N PHE A 260 -4.55 4.99 15.89
CA PHE A 260 -4.94 3.96 16.86
C PHE A 260 -6.36 4.19 17.39
N HIS A 261 -6.71 5.45 17.68
CA HIS A 261 -8.05 5.80 18.14
C HIS A 261 -9.12 5.53 17.08
N LEU A 262 -8.88 5.87 15.81
CA LEU A 262 -9.88 5.70 14.76
C LEU A 262 -9.98 4.27 14.24
N SER A 263 -8.85 3.57 14.10
CA SER A 263 -8.84 2.20 13.60
C SER A 263 -9.40 1.19 14.59
N GLN A 264 -9.40 1.51 15.90
CA GLN A 264 -9.84 0.60 16.97
C GLN A 264 -9.14 -0.77 16.90
N ILE A 265 -7.91 -0.80 16.37
CA ILE A 265 -7.12 -2.02 16.19
C ILE A 265 -6.59 -2.57 17.52
N LEU A 266 -6.49 -1.70 18.52
CA LEU A 266 -6.22 -2.06 19.91
C LEU A 266 -7.50 -1.81 20.72
N PRO A 267 -7.85 -2.71 21.65
CA PRO A 267 -9.08 -2.58 22.43
C PRO A 267 -9.00 -1.44 23.45
N GLY A 268 -10.00 -0.55 23.46
CA GLY A 268 -10.22 0.44 24.51
C GLY A 268 -9.03 1.36 24.79
N ASP A 269 -8.78 1.64 26.07
CA ASP A 269 -7.71 2.53 26.54
C ASP A 269 -6.29 1.96 26.36
N ALA A 270 -6.17 0.68 25.96
CA ALA A 270 -4.88 0.04 25.76
C ALA A 270 -4.01 0.77 24.72
N ALA A 271 -4.62 1.44 23.74
CA ALA A 271 -3.87 2.23 22.76
C ALA A 271 -3.04 3.34 23.42
N VAL A 272 -3.63 4.09 24.36
CA VAL A 272 -2.96 5.20 25.06
C VAL A 272 -1.80 4.65 25.89
N GLU A 273 -2.05 3.59 26.67
CA GLU A 273 -1.03 2.97 27.52
C GLU A 273 0.16 2.43 26.72
N LYS A 274 -0.11 1.71 25.62
CA LYS A 274 0.95 1.15 24.76
C LYS A 274 1.76 2.26 24.08
N LEU A 275 1.11 3.35 23.66
CA LEU A 275 1.81 4.49 23.10
C LEU A 275 2.66 5.21 24.15
N ARG A 276 2.14 5.43 25.36
CA ARG A 276 2.90 6.03 26.46
C ARG A 276 4.17 5.22 26.78
N SER A 277 4.04 3.89 26.90
CA SER A 277 5.18 2.99 27.12
C SER A 277 6.18 2.98 25.94
N ALA A 278 5.68 3.01 24.69
CA ALA A 278 6.55 3.09 23.52
C ALA A 278 7.34 4.42 23.46
N ILE A 279 6.73 5.52 23.89
CA ILE A 279 7.37 6.83 24.01
C ILE A 279 8.47 6.79 25.07
N GLU A 280 8.20 6.29 26.28
CA GLU A 280 9.22 6.13 27.34
C GLU A 280 10.42 5.32 26.85
N LYS A 281 10.17 4.18 26.20
CA LYS A 281 11.25 3.33 25.67
C LYS A 281 12.09 4.04 24.60
N SER A 282 11.47 4.89 23.79
CA SER A 282 12.13 5.56 22.66
C SER A 282 12.83 6.86 23.05
N TYR A 283 12.30 7.58 24.04
CA TYR A 283 12.71 8.94 24.38
C TYR A 283 13.13 9.12 25.85
N GLY A 284 13.01 8.10 26.71
CA GLY A 284 13.39 8.19 28.12
C GLY A 284 14.85 8.58 28.33
N SER A 285 15.75 8.09 27.47
CA SER A 285 17.17 8.50 27.47
C SER A 285 17.43 9.94 27.03
N LYS A 286 16.44 10.61 26.43
CA LYS A 286 16.53 12.00 25.97
C LYS A 286 15.92 13.00 26.96
N GLY A 287 15.38 12.53 28.08
CA GLY A 287 14.86 13.35 29.17
C GLY A 287 13.36 13.20 29.38
N GLU A 288 12.95 13.26 30.65
CA GLU A 288 11.56 13.13 31.10
C GLU A 288 10.63 14.20 30.51
N GLU A 289 11.15 15.41 30.30
CA GLU A 289 10.38 16.51 29.73
C GLU A 289 9.89 16.20 28.30
N LEU A 290 10.75 15.57 27.48
CA LEU A 290 10.36 15.18 26.12
C LEU A 290 9.29 14.08 26.14
N VAL A 291 9.38 13.15 27.09
CA VAL A 291 8.37 12.09 27.29
C VAL A 291 7.03 12.73 27.68
N ALA A 292 7.03 13.62 28.68
CA ALA A 292 5.83 14.32 29.15
C ALA A 292 5.17 15.16 28.04
N ARG A 293 5.95 15.85 27.21
CA ARG A 293 5.46 16.61 26.04
C ARG A 293 4.75 15.70 25.03
N ASN A 294 5.31 14.51 24.77
CA ASN A 294 4.67 13.55 23.87
C ASN A 294 3.38 12.98 24.47
N TRP A 295 3.33 12.70 25.77
CA TRP A 295 2.10 12.26 26.43
C TRP A 295 1.00 13.30 26.36
N LYS A 296 1.33 14.57 26.62
CA LYS A 296 0.40 15.68 26.45
C LYS A 296 -0.15 15.75 25.02
N ALA A 297 0.68 15.48 24.02
CA ALA A 297 0.24 15.44 22.63
C ALA A 297 -0.72 14.27 22.34
N LEU A 298 -0.54 13.09 22.97
CA LEU A 298 -1.49 11.98 22.86
C LEU A 298 -2.88 12.38 23.36
N GLU A 299 -2.94 13.00 24.55
CA GLU A 299 -4.20 13.46 25.16
C GLU A 299 -4.86 14.56 24.33
N ALA A 300 -4.08 15.57 23.93
CA ALA A 300 -4.57 16.65 23.07
C ALA A 300 -5.15 16.12 21.77
N THR A 301 -4.55 15.07 21.18
CA THR A 301 -5.05 14.43 19.95
C THR A 301 -6.48 13.92 20.13
N LEU A 302 -6.78 13.24 21.24
CA LEU A 302 -8.10 12.68 21.49
C LEU A 302 -9.20 13.75 21.59
N THR A 303 -8.84 14.91 22.14
CA THR A 303 -9.78 16.04 22.28
C THR A 303 -9.94 16.87 21.01
N ALA A 304 -8.92 16.92 20.16
CA ALA A 304 -8.86 17.77 18.97
C ALA A 304 -9.25 17.06 17.67
N LEU A 305 -9.56 15.76 17.74
CA LEU A 305 -9.98 14.99 16.57
C LEU A 305 -11.45 15.26 16.28
N GLU A 306 -11.76 15.75 15.09
CA GLU A 306 -13.11 16.15 14.72
C GLU A 306 -13.62 15.32 13.54
N SER A 307 -14.90 14.95 13.57
CA SER A 307 -15.57 14.31 12.43
C SER A 307 -16.09 15.36 11.46
N VAL A 308 -15.89 15.14 10.16
CA VAL A 308 -16.38 16.02 9.10
C VAL A 308 -17.60 15.36 8.45
N ALA A 309 -18.72 16.07 8.45
CA ALA A 309 -19.93 15.59 7.78
C ALA A 309 -19.73 15.62 6.25
N LEU A 310 -20.16 14.56 5.57
CA LEU A 310 -20.25 14.56 4.12
C LEU A 310 -21.40 15.51 3.71
N ALA A 311 -21.17 16.30 2.67
CA ALA A 311 -22.18 17.16 2.08
C ALA A 311 -22.19 17.04 0.55
N ALA A 312 -23.11 17.74 -0.11
CA ALA A 312 -23.07 17.83 -1.56
C ALA A 312 -21.74 18.44 -2.03
N VAL A 313 -21.31 18.08 -3.24
CA VAL A 313 -20.14 18.69 -3.86
C VAL A 313 -20.41 20.19 -4.00
N ASN A 314 -19.54 21.00 -3.42
CA ASN A 314 -19.64 22.45 -3.46
C ASN A 314 -19.07 22.96 -4.80
N PRO A 315 -19.88 23.59 -5.67
CA PRO A 315 -19.41 24.10 -6.97
C PRO A 315 -18.35 25.20 -6.85
N GLU A 316 -18.32 25.91 -5.72
CA GLU A 316 -17.35 26.99 -5.44
C GLU A 316 -16.02 26.46 -4.89
N SER A 317 -15.93 25.18 -4.57
CA SER A 317 -14.69 24.56 -4.12
C SER A 317 -13.67 24.46 -5.25
N PRO A 318 -12.36 24.46 -4.94
CA PRO A 318 -11.34 24.33 -5.96
C PRO A 318 -11.50 23.03 -6.75
N GLN A 319 -11.06 23.01 -8.00
CA GLN A 319 -10.85 21.77 -8.73
C GLN A 319 -9.40 21.35 -8.58
N ARG A 320 -9.14 20.03 -8.59
CA ARG A 320 -7.76 19.57 -8.66
C ARG A 320 -7.14 20.11 -9.96
N PRO A 321 -5.89 20.59 -9.91
CA PRO A 321 -5.21 20.98 -11.14
C PRO A 321 -5.16 19.79 -12.10
N PRO A 322 -5.36 19.99 -13.41
CA PRO A 322 -5.30 18.91 -14.38
C PRO A 322 -3.98 18.18 -14.24
N TRP A 323 -4.06 16.85 -14.17
CA TRP A 323 -2.88 16.01 -14.04
C TRP A 323 -2.08 16.06 -15.35
N TYR A 324 -1.04 16.88 -15.38
CA TYR A 324 -0.03 16.81 -16.43
C TYR A 324 0.94 15.69 -16.05
N PRO A 325 0.96 14.53 -16.76
CA PRO A 325 2.07 13.62 -16.62
C PRO A 325 3.33 14.43 -16.94
N THR A 326 4.23 14.56 -15.96
CA THR A 326 5.55 15.15 -16.21
C THR A 326 6.14 14.38 -17.39
N PRO A 327 6.49 15.04 -18.51
CA PRO A 327 7.07 14.34 -19.63
C PRO A 327 8.30 13.61 -19.11
N ARG A 328 8.30 12.28 -19.22
CA ARG A 328 9.47 11.48 -18.90
C ARG A 328 10.59 12.07 -19.72
N ARG A 329 11.55 12.75 -19.07
CA ARG A 329 12.83 13.05 -19.70
C ARG A 329 13.44 11.70 -20.07
N THR A 330 13.27 11.30 -21.32
CA THR A 330 14.06 10.24 -21.94
C THR A 330 15.49 10.74 -21.95
N SER A 331 16.23 10.50 -20.87
CA SER A 331 17.68 10.54 -20.92
C SER A 331 18.14 9.28 -21.66
N LEU A 332 17.97 9.28 -22.98
CA LEU A 332 18.86 8.54 -23.86
C LEU A 332 20.22 9.22 -23.73
N LYS A 333 21.00 8.79 -22.73
CA LYS A 333 22.45 8.95 -22.81
C LYS A 333 22.92 7.87 -23.78
N ARG A 334 23.41 8.32 -24.93
CA ARG A 334 24.26 7.54 -25.83
C ARG A 334 25.51 7.09 -25.09
#